data_AF-A0AAQ1JYK1-F1
#
_entry.id   AF-A0AAQ1JYK1-F1
#
_cell.length_a   1.000
_cell.length_b   1.000
_cell.length_c   1.000
_cell.angle_alpha   90.00
_cell.angle_beta   90.00
_cell.angle_gamma   90.00
#
_symmetry.space_group_name_H-M   'P 1'
#
loop_
_entity.id
_entity.type
_entity.pdbx_description
1 polymer ?
#
loop_
_entity_poly.entity_id
_entity_poly.type
_entity_poly.pdbx_seq_one_letter_code
_entity_poly.pdbx_strand_id
1 'polypeptide(L)'
;MNFSQVCQAADELRQLLNTSTGRTMVDQVTIEIPKLPEDELHFVRLVTWAYAFIYEAGQPAFNELKRLVKVSQSPKASECAATQSIVQCLRTNIAHNLPGATGTDEKQRRQAKAWYLEHGKGYPPDWQESNRALCDSLLGWITEYKTAWERAIQDSEDRKNAIASLIAAVENEWPPHLFDRMVEDAATRLGLDGLNATDYRKDRFEGWRKMARCFEKREFAEVAMRRLIHKELQAHFG
;
A
#
# COMPACT_ATOMS: atom_id res chain seq x y z
N MET A 1 -4.59 15.28 19.23
CA MET A 1 -3.53 15.08 18.22
C MET A 1 -4.04 15.63 16.90
N ASN A 2 -3.22 16.34 16.14
CA ASN A 2 -3.63 16.92 14.87
C ASN A 2 -2.90 16.24 13.69
N PHE A 3 -3.43 16.40 12.48
CA PHE A 3 -2.87 15.79 11.28
C PHE A 3 -1.40 16.20 11.00
N SER A 4 -0.98 17.40 11.42
CA SER A 4 0.41 17.84 11.22
C SER A 4 1.44 16.94 11.92
N GLN A 5 1.10 16.36 13.07
CA GLN A 5 1.97 15.40 13.77
C GLN A 5 2.12 14.09 12.99
N VAL A 6 1.04 13.65 12.32
CA VAL A 6 1.07 12.46 11.45
C VAL A 6 1.96 12.72 10.23
N CYS A 7 1.83 13.87 9.57
CA CYS A 7 2.71 14.25 8.47
C CYS A 7 4.18 14.31 8.88
N GLN A 8 4.48 14.94 10.01
CA GLN A 8 5.85 15.02 10.51
C GLN A 8 6.43 13.62 10.75
N ALA A 9 5.69 12.74 11.43
CA ALA A 9 6.14 11.38 11.69
C ALA A 9 6.33 10.57 10.39
N ALA A 10 5.44 10.74 9.41
CA ALA A 10 5.54 10.12 8.10
C ALA A 10 6.79 10.58 7.34
N ASP A 11 7.08 11.88 7.37
CA ASP A 11 8.28 12.45 6.76
C ASP A 11 9.56 11.98 7.45
N GLU A 12 9.57 11.92 8.78
CA GLU A 12 10.70 11.39 9.55
C GLU A 12 10.97 9.91 9.22
N LEU A 13 9.92 9.08 9.14
CA LEU A 13 10.05 7.67 8.73
C LEU A 13 10.60 7.57 7.30
N ARG A 14 10.04 8.34 6.35
CA ARG A 14 10.51 8.35 4.96
C ARG A 14 11.98 8.78 4.86
N GLN A 15 12.38 9.84 5.56
CA GLN A 15 13.77 10.31 5.58
C GLN A 15 14.71 9.27 6.18
N LEU A 16 14.30 8.60 7.26
CA LEU A 16 15.07 7.53 7.88
C LEU A 16 15.31 6.36 6.91
N LEU A 17 14.25 5.88 6.24
CA LEU A 17 14.36 4.81 5.24
C LEU A 17 15.25 5.24 4.07
N ASN A 18 15.07 6.45 3.55
CA ASN A 18 15.84 6.93 2.41
C ASN A 18 17.33 7.14 2.76
N THR A 19 17.63 7.68 3.94
CA THR A 19 19.01 7.92 4.38
C THR A 19 19.73 6.60 4.65
N SER A 20 19.05 5.62 5.25
CA SER A 20 19.64 4.32 5.55
C SER A 20 19.87 3.46 4.31
N THR A 21 19.06 3.61 3.26
CA THR A 21 19.15 2.80 2.03
C THR A 21 19.85 3.51 0.86
N GLY A 22 19.98 4.84 0.92
CA GLY A 22 20.48 5.67 -0.19
C GLY A 22 19.52 5.76 -1.38
N ARG A 23 18.24 5.42 -1.19
CA ARG A 23 17.24 5.28 -2.26
C ARG A 23 15.89 5.80 -1.79
N THR A 24 15.00 6.17 -2.71
CA THR A 24 13.61 6.48 -2.35
C THR A 24 12.84 5.19 -2.08
N MET A 25 12.44 4.96 -0.82
CA MET A 25 11.70 3.75 -0.40
C MET A 25 10.20 3.97 -0.28
N VAL A 26 9.79 5.22 -0.05
CA VAL A 26 8.40 5.64 0.07
C VAL A 26 8.23 6.90 -0.76
N ASP A 27 7.33 6.86 -1.73
CA ASP A 27 7.03 8.00 -2.59
C ASP A 27 6.34 9.13 -1.81
N GLN A 28 6.37 10.33 -2.38
CA GLN A 28 5.63 11.45 -1.82
C GLN A 28 4.14 11.30 -2.09
N VAL A 29 3.31 11.41 -1.06
CA VAL A 29 1.86 11.50 -1.20
C VAL A 29 1.50 12.88 -1.78
N THR A 30 0.87 12.90 -2.95
CA THR A 30 0.55 14.13 -3.71
C THR A 30 -0.90 14.59 -3.56
N ILE A 31 -1.74 13.81 -2.88
CA ILE A 31 -3.14 14.16 -2.69
C ILE A 31 -3.33 15.31 -1.70
N GLU A 32 -4.48 15.97 -1.77
CA GLU A 32 -4.78 17.10 -0.89
C GLU A 32 -4.83 16.67 0.59
N ILE A 33 -4.13 17.43 1.43
CA ILE A 33 -4.13 17.22 2.88
C ILE A 33 -5.43 17.73 3.55
N PRO A 34 -5.87 17.11 4.65
CA PRO A 34 -6.91 17.64 5.53
C PRO A 34 -6.64 19.09 5.94
N LYS A 35 -7.67 19.93 5.89
CA LYS A 35 -7.65 21.35 6.29
C LYS A 35 -8.77 21.59 7.28
N LEU A 36 -8.53 22.42 8.28
CA LEU A 36 -9.52 22.81 9.28
C LEU A 36 -10.77 23.44 8.61
N PRO A 37 -11.96 23.28 9.22
CA PRO A 37 -12.25 22.64 10.51
C PRO A 37 -12.21 21.10 10.47
N GLU A 38 -12.18 20.42 11.63
CA GLU A 38 -12.16 18.95 11.76
C GLU A 38 -13.55 18.33 11.49
N ASP A 39 -14.13 18.64 10.34
CA ASP A 39 -15.44 18.16 9.89
C ASP A 39 -15.36 16.84 9.09
N GLU A 40 -16.49 16.45 8.48
CA GLU A 40 -16.58 15.27 7.62
C GLU A 40 -15.58 15.33 6.45
N LEU A 41 -15.44 16.48 5.81
CA LEU A 41 -14.54 16.64 4.67
C LEU A 41 -13.08 16.49 5.11
N HIS A 42 -12.72 17.02 6.28
CA HIS A 42 -11.41 16.78 6.89
C HIS A 42 -11.17 15.27 7.11
N PHE A 43 -12.17 14.55 7.64
CA PHE A 43 -12.06 13.10 7.85
C PHE A 43 -11.91 12.32 6.54
N VAL A 44 -12.69 12.67 5.51
CA VAL A 44 -12.58 12.07 4.18
C VAL A 44 -11.18 12.25 3.59
N ARG A 45 -10.63 13.48 3.66
CA ARG A 45 -9.26 13.77 3.23
C ARG A 45 -8.23 12.98 4.05
N LEU A 46 -8.46 12.82 5.37
CA LEU A 46 -7.54 12.10 6.26
C LEU A 46 -7.48 10.62 5.88
N VAL A 47 -8.64 9.99 5.68
CA VAL A 47 -8.73 8.60 5.24
C VAL A 47 -8.07 8.42 3.87
N THR A 48 -8.33 9.32 2.93
CA THR A 48 -7.75 9.26 1.59
C THR A 48 -6.22 9.38 1.65
N TRP A 49 -5.70 10.31 2.46
CA TRP A 49 -4.27 10.51 2.65
C TRP A 49 -3.61 9.29 3.29
N ALA A 50 -4.21 8.76 4.35
CA ALA A 50 -3.72 7.57 5.03
C ALA A 50 -3.67 6.36 4.09
N TYR A 51 -4.71 6.21 3.25
CA TYR A 51 -4.76 5.15 2.24
C TYR A 51 -3.64 5.30 1.22
N ALA A 52 -3.48 6.48 0.62
CA ALA A 52 -2.43 6.75 -0.36
C ALA A 52 -1.04 6.53 0.25
N PHE A 53 -0.81 6.97 1.49
CA PHE A 53 0.45 6.74 2.19
C PHE A 53 0.74 5.23 2.35
N ILE A 54 -0.20 4.49 2.94
CA ILE A 54 0.00 3.08 3.31
C ILE A 54 0.04 2.14 2.10
N TYR A 55 -0.86 2.34 1.13
CA TYR A 55 -1.15 1.37 0.09
C TYR A 55 -0.69 1.77 -1.30
N GLU A 56 -0.35 3.04 -1.55
CA GLU A 56 0.10 3.50 -2.86
C GLU A 56 1.57 3.93 -2.82
N ALA A 57 1.93 4.82 -1.90
CA ALA A 57 3.26 5.42 -1.86
C ALA A 57 4.33 4.53 -1.21
N GLY A 58 3.96 3.73 -0.21
CA GLY A 58 4.93 3.00 0.61
C GLY A 58 4.67 1.50 0.75
N GLN A 59 3.71 0.93 0.02
CA GLN A 59 3.24 -0.44 0.26
C GLN A 59 4.34 -1.51 0.35
N PRO A 60 5.29 -1.62 -0.61
CA PRO A 60 6.34 -2.64 -0.52
C PRO A 60 7.25 -2.41 0.71
N ALA A 61 7.62 -1.17 0.99
CA ALA A 61 8.43 -0.83 2.16
C ALA A 61 7.70 -1.17 3.47
N PHE A 62 6.42 -0.82 3.57
CA PHE A 62 5.61 -1.07 4.76
C PHE A 62 5.27 -2.54 4.96
N ASN A 63 5.22 -3.36 3.91
CA ASN A 63 5.13 -4.81 4.05
C ASN A 63 6.39 -5.40 4.71
N GLU A 64 7.56 -4.86 4.38
CA GLU A 64 8.81 -5.29 5.02
C GLU A 64 8.91 -4.79 6.46
N LEU A 65 8.55 -3.54 6.74
CA LEU A 65 8.49 -3.04 8.12
C LEU A 65 7.50 -3.83 8.98
N LYS A 66 6.34 -4.21 8.42
CA LYS A 66 5.38 -5.10 9.07
C LYS A 66 6.00 -6.46 9.41
N ARG A 67 6.87 -7.00 8.55
CA ARG A 67 7.61 -8.24 8.84
C ARG A 67 8.54 -8.03 10.03
N LEU A 68 9.27 -6.92 10.09
CA LEU A 68 10.16 -6.58 11.20
C LEU A 68 9.41 -6.45 12.53
N VAL A 69 8.28 -5.72 12.55
CA VAL A 69 7.41 -5.58 13.74
C VAL A 69 6.95 -6.94 14.28
N LYS A 70 6.63 -7.89 13.38
CA LYS A 70 6.24 -9.26 13.75
C LYS A 70 7.41 -10.06 14.31
N VAL A 71 8.57 -10.00 13.66
CA VAL A 71 9.77 -10.74 14.08
C VAL A 71 10.28 -10.24 15.43
N SER A 72 10.19 -8.94 15.69
CA SER A 72 10.55 -8.35 16.99
C SER A 72 9.54 -8.64 18.10
N GLN A 73 8.48 -9.41 17.83
CA GLN A 73 7.40 -9.72 18.76
C GLN A 73 6.84 -8.48 19.45
N SER A 74 6.68 -7.38 18.70
CA SER A 74 6.18 -6.14 19.28
C SER A 74 4.78 -6.34 19.86
N PRO A 75 4.50 -5.86 21.10
CA PRO A 75 3.16 -5.92 21.67
C PRO A 75 2.14 -5.12 20.83
N LYS A 76 2.61 -4.18 19.99
CA LYS A 76 1.77 -3.34 19.11
C LYS A 76 1.59 -3.93 17.70
N ALA A 77 2.06 -5.14 17.44
CA ALA A 77 1.94 -5.76 16.12
C ALA A 77 0.47 -5.93 15.67
N SER A 78 -0.42 -6.28 16.61
CA SER A 78 -1.87 -6.40 16.38
C SER A 78 -2.51 -5.03 16.10
N GLU A 79 -2.18 -4.02 16.88
CA GLU A 79 -2.64 -2.63 16.69
C GLU A 79 -2.22 -2.10 15.32
N CYS A 80 -0.97 -2.33 14.92
CA CYS A 80 -0.49 -1.91 13.60
C CYS A 80 -1.27 -2.56 12.46
N ALA A 81 -1.57 -3.86 12.58
CA ALA A 81 -2.38 -4.56 11.60
C ALA A 81 -3.83 -4.06 11.59
N ALA A 82 -4.37 -3.72 12.76
CA ALA A 82 -5.70 -3.13 12.89
C ALA A 82 -5.78 -1.75 12.22
N THR A 83 -4.80 -0.86 12.45
CA THR A 83 -4.72 0.47 11.81
C THR A 83 -4.73 0.37 10.28
N GLN A 84 -3.90 -0.51 9.71
CA GLN A 84 -3.90 -0.72 8.25
C GLN A 84 -5.25 -1.22 7.75
N SER A 85 -5.82 -2.23 8.44
CA SER A 85 -7.11 -2.81 8.07
C SER A 85 -8.23 -1.79 8.12
N ILE A 86 -8.27 -0.93 9.14
CA ILE A 86 -9.35 0.05 9.29
C ILE A 86 -9.25 1.16 8.25
N VAL A 87 -8.05 1.65 7.91
CA VAL A 87 -7.87 2.64 6.82
C VAL A 87 -8.45 2.12 5.51
N GLN A 88 -8.21 0.84 5.18
CA GLN A 88 -8.81 0.21 4.00
C GLN A 88 -10.34 0.20 4.09
N CYS A 89 -10.90 -0.20 5.24
CA CYS A 89 -12.34 -0.30 5.43
C CYS A 89 -13.04 1.07 5.37
N LEU A 90 -12.46 2.08 6.01
CA LEU A 90 -12.94 3.46 5.97
C LEU A 90 -12.91 4.01 4.54
N ARG A 91 -11.81 3.78 3.81
CA ARG A 91 -11.70 4.18 2.40
C ARG A 91 -12.79 3.52 1.56
N THR A 92 -13.04 2.22 1.74
CA THR A 92 -14.12 1.53 1.02
C THR A 92 -15.49 2.13 1.38
N ASN A 93 -15.74 2.42 2.65
CA ASN A 93 -17.00 2.99 3.11
C ASN A 93 -17.29 4.38 2.51
N ILE A 94 -16.26 5.22 2.39
CA ILE A 94 -16.38 6.60 1.89
C ILE A 94 -16.44 6.66 0.35
N ALA A 95 -15.55 5.93 -0.34
CA ALA A 95 -15.32 6.15 -1.77
C ALA A 95 -16.22 5.31 -2.69
N HIS A 96 -16.77 4.19 -2.21
CA HIS A 96 -17.48 3.27 -3.08
C HIS A 96 -19.00 3.44 -3.01
N ASN A 97 -19.57 4.02 -4.08
CA ASN A 97 -20.98 3.85 -4.39
C ASN A 97 -21.19 2.42 -4.92
N LEU A 98 -21.60 1.50 -4.06
CA LEU A 98 -21.75 0.07 -4.39
C LEU A 98 -23.22 -0.30 -4.59
N PRO A 99 -23.79 -0.17 -5.80
CA PRO A 99 -24.98 -0.93 -6.15
C PRO A 99 -24.59 -2.40 -6.31
N GLY A 100 -24.98 -3.25 -5.34
CA GLY A 100 -24.68 -4.69 -5.35
C GLY A 100 -23.37 -5.08 -4.66
N ALA A 101 -23.14 -4.58 -3.44
CA ALA A 101 -21.97 -4.89 -2.62
C ALA A 101 -21.68 -6.41 -2.58
N THR A 102 -20.44 -6.78 -2.91
CA THR A 102 -19.98 -8.16 -2.71
C THR A 102 -19.91 -8.48 -1.21
N GLY A 103 -19.85 -9.76 -0.84
CA GLY A 103 -19.72 -10.15 0.57
C GLY A 103 -18.50 -9.52 1.27
N THR A 104 -17.44 -9.22 0.53
CA THR A 104 -16.23 -8.54 1.02
C THR A 104 -16.50 -7.07 1.35
N ASP A 105 -17.21 -6.36 0.48
CA ASP A 105 -17.48 -4.93 0.67
C ASP A 105 -18.44 -4.70 1.84
N GLU A 106 -19.45 -5.57 1.98
CA GLU A 106 -20.37 -5.55 3.11
C GLU A 106 -19.63 -5.78 4.44
N LYS A 107 -18.65 -6.69 4.46
CA LYS A 107 -17.79 -6.90 5.63
C LYS A 107 -16.98 -5.63 5.96
N GLN A 108 -16.36 -5.00 4.97
CA GLN A 108 -15.58 -3.77 5.17
C GLN A 108 -16.46 -2.62 5.68
N ARG A 109 -17.69 -2.48 5.17
CA ARG A 109 -18.68 -1.51 5.67
C ARG A 109 -19.07 -1.76 7.12
N ARG A 110 -19.31 -3.02 7.49
CA ARG A 110 -19.60 -3.39 8.89
C ARG A 110 -18.44 -3.05 9.83
N GLN A 111 -17.20 -3.31 9.39
CA GLN A 111 -16.01 -2.97 10.15
C GLN A 111 -15.84 -1.45 10.31
N ALA A 112 -16.03 -0.68 9.24
CA ALA A 112 -16.01 0.79 9.30
C ALA A 112 -17.10 1.33 10.24
N LYS A 113 -18.34 0.80 10.15
CA LYS A 113 -19.44 1.19 11.04
C LYS A 113 -19.16 0.85 12.50
N ALA A 114 -18.62 -0.34 12.78
CA ALA A 114 -18.23 -0.72 14.13
C ALA A 114 -17.16 0.24 14.68
N TRP A 115 -16.18 0.62 13.86
CA TRP A 115 -15.16 1.57 14.24
C TRP A 115 -15.72 2.97 14.52
N TYR A 116 -16.68 3.46 13.73
CA TYR A 116 -17.37 4.73 14.00
C TYR A 116 -18.14 4.71 15.32
N LEU A 117 -18.80 3.61 15.65
CA LEU A 117 -19.49 3.47 16.93
C LEU A 117 -18.52 3.51 18.12
N GLU A 118 -17.34 2.91 17.96
CA GLU A 118 -16.32 2.85 19.00
C GLU A 118 -15.56 4.18 19.18
N HIS A 119 -15.15 4.82 18.08
CA HIS A 119 -14.23 5.96 18.10
C HIS A 119 -14.90 7.30 17.78
N GLY A 120 -15.99 7.27 17.01
CA GLY A 120 -16.80 8.43 16.66
C GLY A 120 -18.01 8.64 17.56
N LYS A 121 -18.15 7.88 18.66
CA LYS A 121 -19.26 7.99 19.63
C LYS A 121 -20.66 7.84 19.03
N GLY A 122 -20.81 7.25 17.84
CA GLY A 122 -22.13 7.07 17.24
C GLY A 122 -22.15 6.86 15.73
N TYR A 123 -23.37 6.85 15.19
CA TYR A 123 -23.66 6.84 13.76
C TYR A 123 -24.90 7.71 13.49
N PRO A 124 -24.77 8.94 12.94
CA PRO A 124 -23.55 9.51 12.36
C PRO A 124 -22.44 9.75 13.40
N PRO A 125 -21.16 9.66 13.01
CA PRO A 125 -20.05 9.83 13.93
C PRO A 125 -19.82 11.31 14.28
N ASP A 126 -19.30 11.53 15.48
CA ASP A 126 -18.58 12.74 15.84
C ASP A 126 -17.28 12.79 15.02
N TRP A 127 -17.24 13.71 14.05
CA TRP A 127 -16.11 13.84 13.14
C TRP A 127 -14.84 14.28 13.86
N GLN A 128 -14.95 15.09 14.91
CA GLN A 128 -13.78 15.56 15.63
C GLN A 128 -13.10 14.41 16.39
N GLU A 129 -13.89 13.59 17.07
CA GLU A 129 -13.40 12.39 17.77
C GLU A 129 -12.87 11.36 16.78
N SER A 130 -13.55 11.15 15.66
CA SER A 130 -13.10 10.24 14.59
C SER A 130 -11.77 10.69 13.98
N ASN A 131 -11.62 11.98 13.67
CA ASN A 131 -10.36 12.55 13.17
C ASN A 131 -9.21 12.32 14.14
N ARG A 132 -9.45 12.60 15.43
CA ARG A 132 -8.46 12.43 16.50
C ARG A 132 -8.04 10.97 16.63
N ALA A 133 -9.00 10.05 16.74
CA ALA A 133 -8.74 8.62 16.90
C ALA A 133 -7.97 8.02 15.71
N LEU A 134 -8.30 8.44 14.48
CA LEU A 134 -7.56 8.01 13.30
C LEU A 134 -6.14 8.59 13.28
N CYS A 135 -5.96 9.87 13.63
CA CYS A 135 -4.62 10.46 13.75
C CYS A 135 -3.76 9.74 14.81
N ASP A 136 -4.33 9.44 15.99
CA ASP A 136 -3.65 8.71 17.07
C ASP A 136 -3.23 7.31 16.60
N SER A 137 -4.13 6.59 15.93
CA SER A 137 -3.88 5.25 15.38
C SER A 137 -2.77 5.27 14.31
N LEU A 138 -2.78 6.27 13.44
CA LEU A 138 -1.76 6.45 12.41
C LEU A 138 -0.41 6.80 13.01
N LEU A 139 -0.36 7.72 13.98
CA LEU A 139 0.91 8.07 14.62
C LEU A 139 1.52 6.88 15.35
N GLY A 140 0.69 6.11 16.08
CA GLY A 140 1.14 4.88 16.74
C GLY A 140 1.70 3.87 15.74
N TRP A 141 1.02 3.68 14.61
CA TRP A 141 1.48 2.80 13.53
C TRP A 141 2.81 3.26 12.91
N ILE A 142 2.95 4.55 12.57
CA ILE A 142 4.18 5.12 12.00
C ILE A 142 5.35 4.98 12.98
N THR A 143 5.10 5.30 14.25
CA THR A 143 6.12 5.27 15.31
C THR A 143 6.63 3.85 15.53
N GLU A 144 5.73 2.86 15.57
CA GLU A 144 6.12 1.46 15.72
C GLU A 144 6.97 0.98 14.54
N TYR A 145 6.63 1.41 13.32
CA TYR A 145 7.39 1.06 12.11
C TYR A 145 8.76 1.72 12.10
N LYS A 146 8.85 2.97 12.52
CA LYS A 146 10.11 3.71 12.72
C LYS A 146 10.98 2.97 13.75
N THR A 147 10.45 2.66 14.93
CA THR A 147 11.18 1.94 15.99
C THR A 147 11.63 0.56 15.54
N ALA A 148 10.80 -0.19 14.82
CA ALA A 148 11.18 -1.50 14.30
C ALA A 148 12.34 -1.40 13.30
N TRP A 149 12.32 -0.38 12.42
CA TRP A 149 13.42 -0.13 11.50
C TRP A 149 14.70 0.28 12.23
N GLU A 150 14.62 1.22 13.16
CA GLU A 150 15.76 1.68 13.96
C GLU A 150 16.44 0.50 14.67
N ARG A 151 15.66 -0.39 15.29
CA ARG A 151 16.18 -1.61 15.91
C ARG A 151 16.86 -2.53 14.89
N ALA A 152 16.24 -2.74 13.72
CA ALA A 152 16.79 -3.61 12.69
C ALA A 152 18.13 -3.11 12.11
N ILE A 153 18.41 -1.81 12.21
CA ILE A 153 19.67 -1.22 11.73
C ILE A 153 20.67 -0.91 12.84
N GLN A 154 20.39 -1.24 14.10
CA GLN A 154 21.33 -0.98 15.21
C GLN A 154 22.62 -1.78 15.06
N ASP A 155 22.52 -3.09 14.86
CA ASP A 155 23.67 -3.97 14.64
C ASP A 155 24.19 -3.92 13.19
N SER A 156 25.50 -4.03 13.01
CA SER A 156 26.14 -3.86 11.70
C SER A 156 25.88 -5.00 10.71
N GLU A 157 25.71 -6.23 11.19
CA GLU A 157 25.39 -7.38 10.34
C GLU A 157 23.89 -7.38 10.01
N ASP A 158 23.04 -7.20 11.01
CA ASP A 158 21.58 -7.12 10.81
C ASP A 158 21.20 -5.94 9.91
N ARG A 159 21.88 -4.80 10.03
CA ARG A 159 21.67 -3.62 9.18
C ARG A 159 21.81 -3.94 7.70
N LYS A 160 22.86 -4.66 7.30
CA LYS A 160 23.08 -4.99 5.87
C LYS A 160 21.95 -5.86 5.35
N ASN A 161 21.52 -6.84 6.14
CA ASN A 161 20.43 -7.74 5.78
C ASN A 161 19.09 -7.01 5.72
N ALA A 162 18.79 -6.14 6.69
CA ALA A 162 17.57 -5.34 6.71
C ALA A 162 17.48 -4.38 5.51
N ILE A 163 18.58 -3.67 5.20
CA ILE A 163 18.66 -2.78 4.03
C ILE A 163 18.50 -3.57 2.73
N ALA A 164 19.21 -4.68 2.56
CA ALA A 164 19.12 -5.50 1.36
C ALA A 164 17.71 -6.07 1.16
N SER A 165 17.08 -6.54 2.24
CA SER A 165 15.70 -7.06 2.22
C SER A 165 14.69 -5.98 1.83
N LEU A 166 14.81 -4.77 2.40
CA LEU A 166 13.94 -3.64 2.07
C LEU A 166 14.10 -3.20 0.60
N ILE A 167 15.34 -3.04 0.14
CA ILE A 167 15.62 -2.69 -1.27
C ILE A 167 15.02 -3.75 -2.19
N ALA A 168 15.26 -5.03 -1.90
CA ALA A 168 14.72 -6.13 -2.68
C ALA A 168 13.17 -6.15 -2.66
N ALA A 169 12.53 -5.81 -1.54
CA ALA A 169 11.08 -5.76 -1.44
C ALA A 169 10.48 -4.69 -2.38
N VAL A 170 11.14 -3.52 -2.48
CA VAL A 170 10.73 -2.42 -3.36
C VAL A 170 11.07 -2.72 -4.82
N GLU A 171 12.30 -3.15 -5.14
CA GLU A 171 12.73 -3.42 -6.51
C GLU A 171 12.00 -4.60 -7.16
N ASN A 172 11.63 -5.61 -6.34
CA ASN A 172 10.87 -6.77 -6.80
C ASN A 172 9.36 -6.56 -6.75
N GLU A 173 8.90 -5.33 -6.53
CA GLU A 173 7.49 -5.03 -6.72
C GLU A 173 7.15 -4.96 -8.21
N TRP A 174 6.09 -5.66 -8.60
CA TRP A 174 5.59 -5.70 -9.97
C TRP A 174 4.17 -5.16 -10.00
N PRO A 175 3.99 -3.84 -10.07
CA PRO A 175 2.67 -3.27 -10.09
C PRO A 175 1.90 -3.70 -11.35
N PRO A 176 0.57 -3.91 -11.23
CA PRO A 176 -0.33 -4.29 -12.32
C PRO A 176 -0.09 -3.60 -13.67
N HIS A 177 0.01 -2.27 -13.64
CA HIS A 177 0.09 -1.43 -14.84
C HIS A 177 1.34 -1.70 -15.68
N LEU A 178 2.42 -2.24 -15.09
CA LEU A 178 3.61 -2.61 -15.86
C LEU A 178 3.33 -3.81 -16.77
N PHE A 179 2.53 -4.77 -16.31
CA PHE A 179 2.09 -5.87 -17.16
C PHE A 179 1.04 -5.42 -18.17
N ASP A 180 0.13 -4.52 -17.78
CA ASP A 180 -0.88 -3.97 -18.71
C ASP A 180 -0.20 -3.36 -19.95
N ARG A 181 0.85 -2.54 -19.75
CA ARG A 181 1.67 -1.99 -20.85
C ARG A 181 2.33 -3.08 -21.72
N MET A 182 2.82 -4.16 -21.11
CA MET A 182 3.44 -5.26 -21.86
C MET A 182 2.42 -6.01 -22.71
N VAL A 183 1.19 -6.18 -22.20
CA VAL A 183 0.07 -6.78 -22.92
C VAL A 183 -0.36 -5.89 -24.08
N GLU A 184 -0.52 -4.58 -23.85
CA GLU A 184 -0.86 -3.59 -24.88
C GLU A 184 0.18 -3.57 -26.02
N ASP A 185 1.47 -3.52 -25.67
CA ASP A 185 2.57 -3.56 -26.63
C ASP A 185 2.55 -4.84 -27.48
N ALA A 186 2.28 -5.99 -26.85
CA ALA A 186 2.23 -7.27 -27.53
C ALA A 186 0.96 -7.43 -28.40
N ALA A 187 -0.19 -6.98 -27.93
CA ALA A 187 -1.45 -6.97 -28.66
C ALA A 187 -1.36 -6.11 -29.92
N THR A 188 -0.78 -4.91 -29.80
CA THR A 188 -0.54 -4.00 -30.94
C THR A 188 0.31 -4.67 -32.02
N ARG A 189 1.38 -5.38 -31.64
CA ARG A 189 2.25 -6.10 -32.59
C ARG A 189 1.56 -7.27 -33.28
N LEU A 190 0.53 -7.83 -32.67
CA LEU A 190 -0.25 -8.94 -33.20
C LEU A 190 -1.52 -8.49 -33.94
N GLY A 191 -1.81 -7.17 -34.00
CA GLY A 191 -3.03 -6.65 -34.60
C GLY A 191 -4.30 -6.94 -33.81
N LEU A 192 -4.19 -7.13 -32.50
CA LEU A 192 -5.31 -7.44 -31.61
C LEU A 192 -5.96 -6.13 -31.09
N ASP A 193 -6.53 -5.35 -32.01
CA ASP A 193 -7.18 -4.09 -31.68
C ASP A 193 -8.38 -4.31 -30.72
N GLY A 194 -8.44 -3.51 -29.66
CA GLY A 194 -9.53 -3.56 -28.67
C GLY A 194 -9.38 -4.61 -27.56
N LEU A 195 -8.24 -5.32 -27.48
CA LEU A 195 -7.97 -6.22 -26.34
C LEU A 195 -7.93 -5.41 -25.02
N ASN A 196 -8.76 -5.81 -24.04
CA ASN A 196 -8.69 -5.26 -22.69
C ASN A 196 -7.50 -5.88 -21.92
N ALA A 197 -6.39 -5.15 -21.84
CA ALA A 197 -5.18 -5.61 -21.16
C ALA A 197 -5.40 -5.89 -19.67
N THR A 198 -6.20 -5.08 -18.99
CA THR A 198 -6.50 -5.22 -17.56
C THR A 198 -7.25 -6.52 -17.27
N ASP A 199 -8.28 -6.82 -18.06
CA ASP A 199 -9.04 -8.06 -17.92
C ASP A 199 -8.17 -9.28 -18.27
N TYR A 200 -7.38 -9.19 -19.34
CA TYR A 200 -6.48 -10.27 -19.74
C TYR A 200 -5.40 -10.58 -18.68
N ARG A 201 -4.84 -9.55 -18.05
CA ARG A 201 -3.85 -9.69 -16.97
C ARG A 201 -4.44 -10.31 -15.71
N LYS A 202 -5.71 -10.03 -15.39
CA LYS A 202 -6.32 -10.34 -14.08
C LYS A 202 -6.06 -11.77 -13.61
N ASP A 203 -6.26 -12.75 -14.50
CA ASP A 203 -6.11 -14.18 -14.17
C ASP A 203 -4.66 -14.69 -14.28
N ARG A 204 -3.76 -13.88 -14.83
CA ARG A 204 -2.34 -14.23 -15.08
C ARG A 204 -1.37 -13.50 -14.16
N PHE A 205 -1.81 -12.43 -13.51
CA PHE A 205 -0.98 -11.49 -12.77
C PHE A 205 -0.08 -12.18 -11.73
N GLU A 206 -0.63 -13.03 -10.87
CA GLU A 206 0.15 -13.71 -9.84
C GLU A 206 1.16 -14.70 -10.44
N GLY A 207 0.80 -15.38 -11.52
CA GLY A 207 1.70 -16.27 -12.27
C GLY A 207 2.87 -15.50 -12.88
N TRP A 208 2.57 -14.39 -13.56
CA TRP A 208 3.55 -13.50 -14.15
C TRP A 208 4.47 -12.87 -13.11
N ARG A 209 3.91 -12.39 -11.99
CA ARG A 209 4.68 -11.86 -10.86
C ARG A 209 5.61 -12.90 -10.26
N LYS A 210 5.17 -14.16 -10.12
CA LYS A 210 6.00 -15.26 -9.65
C LYS A 210 7.15 -15.55 -10.61
N MET A 211 6.90 -15.57 -11.92
CA MET A 211 7.93 -15.76 -12.95
C MET A 211 8.94 -14.63 -12.98
N ALA A 212 8.48 -13.38 -12.84
CA ALA A 212 9.35 -12.21 -12.85
C ALA A 212 10.33 -12.20 -11.67
N ARG A 213 9.94 -12.78 -10.52
CA ARG A 213 10.81 -12.95 -9.34
C ARG A 213 11.91 -14.00 -9.51
N CYS A 214 11.88 -14.81 -10.57
CA CYS A 214 12.95 -15.77 -10.85
C CYS A 214 14.23 -15.11 -11.40
N PHE A 215 14.19 -13.81 -11.70
CA PHE A 215 15.32 -13.06 -12.22
C PHE A 215 15.90 -12.15 -11.14
N GLU A 216 17.23 -12.10 -11.06
CA GLU A 216 17.94 -11.24 -10.12
C GLU A 216 17.85 -9.75 -10.48
N LYS A 217 17.80 -9.43 -11.78
CA LYS A 217 17.74 -8.05 -12.28
C LYS A 217 16.41 -7.76 -12.94
N ARG A 218 15.86 -6.59 -12.59
CA ARG A 218 14.61 -6.07 -13.14
C ARG A 218 14.58 -6.04 -14.67
N GLU A 219 15.65 -5.54 -15.28
CA GLU A 219 15.76 -5.39 -16.73
C GLU A 219 15.62 -6.75 -17.46
N PHE A 220 16.22 -7.81 -16.91
CA PHE A 220 16.13 -9.15 -17.48
C PHE A 220 14.74 -9.75 -17.30
N ALA A 221 14.12 -9.54 -16.14
CA ALA A 221 12.74 -9.94 -15.90
C ALA A 221 11.80 -9.26 -16.90
N GLU A 222 11.93 -7.95 -17.13
CA GLU A 222 11.05 -7.23 -18.05
C GLU A 222 11.15 -7.75 -19.49
N VAL A 223 12.37 -8.02 -19.97
CA VAL A 223 12.59 -8.63 -21.28
C VAL A 223 11.95 -10.01 -21.36
N ALA A 224 12.14 -10.85 -20.33
CA ALA A 224 11.57 -12.18 -20.29
C ALA A 224 10.03 -12.16 -20.21
N MET A 225 9.46 -11.28 -19.40
CA MET A 225 8.02 -11.12 -19.25
C MET A 225 7.37 -10.62 -20.54
N ARG A 226 7.99 -9.67 -21.25
CA ARG A 226 7.53 -9.22 -22.57
C ARG A 226 7.49 -10.38 -23.58
N ARG A 227 8.51 -11.24 -23.58
CA ARG A 227 8.55 -12.44 -24.44
C ARG A 227 7.48 -13.46 -24.06
N LEU A 228 7.30 -13.72 -22.78
CA LEU A 228 6.27 -14.63 -22.27
C LEU A 228 4.89 -14.16 -22.69
N ILE A 229 4.55 -12.90 -22.39
CA ILE A 229 3.24 -12.30 -22.69
C ILE A 229 2.96 -12.33 -24.20
N HIS A 230 3.95 -11.95 -25.02
CA HIS A 230 3.81 -12.01 -26.47
C HIS A 230 3.53 -13.43 -26.97
N LYS A 231 4.28 -14.42 -26.48
CA LYS A 231 4.08 -15.83 -26.84
C LYS A 231 2.71 -16.35 -26.38
N GLU A 232 2.28 -15.97 -25.17
CA GLU A 232 0.96 -16.36 -24.65
C GLU A 232 -0.17 -15.78 -25.50
N LEU A 233 -0.10 -14.49 -25.87
CA LEU A 233 -1.10 -13.85 -26.73
C LEU A 233 -1.12 -14.48 -28.12
N GLN A 234 0.05 -14.72 -28.72
CA GLN A 234 0.16 -15.39 -30.01
C GLN A 234 -0.48 -16.78 -29.96
N ALA A 235 -0.24 -17.57 -28.90
CA ALA A 235 -0.82 -18.90 -28.77
C ALA A 235 -2.34 -18.90 -28.54
N HIS A 236 -2.92 -17.83 -27.99
CA HIS A 236 -4.35 -17.73 -27.74
C HIS A 236 -5.13 -17.17 -28.94
N PHE A 237 -4.53 -16.28 -29.74
CA PHE A 237 -5.25 -15.48 -30.74
C PHE A 237 -4.67 -15.52 -32.16
N GLY A 238 -3.48 -16.09 -32.37
CA GLY A 238 -2.83 -16.23 -33.67
C GLY A 238 -2.77 -17.67 -34.15
#